data_AF-A0A425AHY1-F1
#
_entry.id   AF-A0A425AHY1-F1
#
_cell.length_a   1.000
_cell.length_b   1.000
_cell.length_c   1.000
_cell.angle_alpha   90.00
_cell.angle_beta   90.00
_cell.angle_gamma   90.00
#
_symmetry.space_group_name_H-M   'P 1'
#
loop_
_entity.id
_entity.type
_entity.pdbx_description
1 polymer ?
#
loop_
_entity_poly.entity_id
_entity_poly.type
_entity_poly.pdbx_seq_one_letter_code
_entity_poly.pdbx_strand_id
1 'polypeptide(L)'
;AIEVDEEGQISGQTTPSKDSDARWIKKNGLYKLGYKQHTRTDAEGYIEKLHITPANAHECKHLSPLLEGIAEGTTVYADKGYDSAENRQHLEEHQLQDGIMRKACRNRPLTETQTKRNRYLSKTRYVVEQSFGTLHRKFRYARAAYFGLICARCRLKGSPDA
;
A
#
# COMPACT_ATOMS: atom_id res chain seq x y z
N ALA A 1 -20.75 -16.82 -0.26
CA ALA A 1 -21.11 -16.16 -1.53
C ALA A 1 -20.20 -16.72 -2.61
N ILE A 2 -20.76 -17.06 -3.77
CA ILE A 2 -20.03 -17.62 -4.92
C ILE A 2 -19.73 -16.43 -5.83
N GLU A 3 -18.46 -16.20 -6.15
CA GLU A 3 -18.09 -15.27 -7.21
C GLU A 3 -17.59 -16.07 -8.41
N VAL A 4 -18.14 -15.72 -9.57
CA VAL A 4 -17.81 -16.23 -10.90
C VAL A 4 -16.83 -15.25 -11.55
N ASP A 5 -15.91 -15.76 -12.37
CA ASP A 5 -15.11 -14.92 -13.27
C ASP A 5 -15.97 -14.37 -14.43
N GLU A 6 -15.37 -13.54 -15.29
CA GLU A 6 -16.06 -12.93 -16.44
C GLU A 6 -16.59 -13.98 -17.45
N GLU A 7 -16.21 -15.25 -17.31
CA GLU A 7 -16.60 -16.39 -18.15
C GLU A 7 -17.56 -17.38 -17.43
N GLY A 8 -17.93 -17.10 -16.18
CA GLY A 8 -18.88 -17.91 -15.41
C GLY A 8 -18.32 -19.22 -14.85
N GLN A 9 -16.99 -19.41 -14.84
CA GLN A 9 -16.38 -20.67 -14.44
C GLN A 9 -16.02 -20.68 -12.94
N ILE A 10 -16.47 -21.74 -12.25
CA ILE A 10 -16.31 -21.89 -10.79
C ILE A 10 -14.87 -22.31 -10.48
N SER A 11 -13.96 -21.35 -10.30
CA SER A 11 -12.58 -21.65 -9.91
C SER A 11 -12.44 -21.76 -8.38
N GLY A 12 -12.76 -22.94 -7.84
CA GLY A 12 -12.30 -23.38 -6.52
C GLY A 12 -13.13 -22.89 -5.32
N GLN A 13 -13.75 -23.85 -4.64
CA GLN A 13 -14.41 -23.66 -3.34
C GLN A 13 -13.38 -23.19 -2.30
N THR A 14 -13.28 -21.89 -2.05
CA THR A 14 -12.51 -21.37 -0.91
C THR A 14 -13.36 -21.49 0.34
N THR A 15 -12.80 -22.10 1.39
CA THR A 15 -13.44 -22.21 2.69
C THR A 15 -13.86 -20.81 3.16
N PRO A 16 -15.12 -20.60 3.59
CA PRO A 16 -15.54 -19.33 4.16
C PRO A 16 -14.59 -18.95 5.30
N SER A 17 -13.93 -17.80 5.17
CA SER A 17 -13.18 -17.22 6.27
C SER A 17 -14.15 -16.90 7.40
N LYS A 18 -13.76 -17.22 8.64
CA LYS A 18 -14.51 -16.72 9.81
C LYS A 18 -14.49 -15.18 9.84
N ASP A 19 -13.39 -14.57 9.38
CA ASP A 19 -13.26 -13.13 9.25
C ASP A 19 -13.97 -12.66 7.97
N SER A 20 -15.07 -11.93 8.15
CA SER A 20 -15.92 -11.39 7.08
C SER A 20 -15.28 -10.24 6.30
N ASP A 21 -14.24 -9.61 6.84
CA ASP A 21 -13.60 -8.42 6.27
C ASP A 21 -12.35 -8.78 5.47
N ALA A 22 -11.74 -9.92 5.77
CA ALA A 22 -10.59 -10.43 5.03
C ALA A 22 -10.99 -10.81 3.59
N ARG A 23 -10.09 -10.56 2.63
CA ARG A 23 -10.27 -10.92 1.22
C ARG A 23 -9.07 -11.70 0.70
N TRP A 24 -9.33 -12.58 -0.28
CA TRP A 24 -8.31 -13.35 -0.95
C TRP A 24 -7.60 -12.52 -2.02
N ILE A 25 -6.29 -12.73 -2.19
CA ILE A 25 -5.50 -12.22 -3.31
C ILE A 25 -4.57 -13.32 -3.83
N LYS A 26 -4.44 -13.42 -5.15
CA LYS A 26 -3.44 -14.25 -5.81
C LYS A 26 -2.21 -13.40 -6.14
N LYS A 27 -1.07 -13.70 -5.54
CA LYS A 27 0.21 -13.00 -5.81
C LYS A 27 1.32 -14.02 -5.98
N ASN A 28 2.06 -13.92 -7.08
CA ASN A 28 3.13 -14.86 -7.46
C ASN A 28 2.65 -16.33 -7.48
N GLY A 29 1.45 -16.59 -7.98
CA GLY A 29 0.85 -17.92 -8.01
C GLY A 29 0.30 -18.44 -6.67
N LEU A 30 0.54 -17.74 -5.57
CA LEU A 30 0.07 -18.11 -4.23
C LEU A 30 -1.18 -17.34 -3.83
N TYR A 31 -2.16 -18.03 -3.25
CA TYR A 31 -3.34 -17.42 -2.66
C TYR A 31 -3.05 -17.03 -1.20
N LYS A 32 -3.42 -15.79 -0.85
CA LYS A 32 -3.29 -15.25 0.50
C LYS A 32 -4.61 -14.61 0.91
N LEU A 33 -5.12 -14.99 2.07
CA LEU A 33 -6.27 -14.36 2.71
C LEU A 33 -5.78 -13.34 3.74
N GLY A 34 -6.34 -12.14 3.74
CA GLY A 34 -6.13 -11.19 4.83
C GLY A 34 -6.26 -9.75 4.40
N TYR A 35 -5.31 -8.94 4.87
CA TYR A 35 -5.26 -7.49 4.71
C TYR A 35 -3.96 -7.05 4.06
N LYS A 36 -3.96 -5.82 3.56
CA LYS A 36 -2.75 -5.11 3.12
C LYS A 36 -2.61 -3.81 3.92
N GLN A 37 -1.36 -3.48 4.21
CA GLN A 37 -0.99 -2.29 4.96
C GLN A 37 -0.38 -1.26 4.02
N HIS A 38 -0.91 -0.05 4.06
CA HIS A 38 -0.35 1.15 3.44
C HIS A 38 0.29 1.98 4.55
N THR A 39 1.57 2.32 4.39
CA THR A 39 2.38 2.94 5.45
C THR A 39 3.03 4.20 4.93
N ARG A 40 2.94 5.28 5.71
CA ARG A 40 3.73 6.49 5.56
C ARG A 40 4.82 6.50 6.61
N THR A 41 6.04 6.80 6.20
CA THR A 41 7.17 7.04 7.11
C THR A 41 7.70 8.45 6.93
N ASP A 42 8.42 8.94 7.93
CA ASP A 42 9.27 10.11 7.78
C ASP A 42 10.56 9.77 7.00
N ALA A 43 11.49 10.73 6.95
CA ALA A 43 12.78 10.60 6.28
C ALA A 43 13.76 9.66 7.00
N GLU A 44 13.53 9.36 8.27
CA GLU A 44 14.38 8.51 9.11
C GLU A 44 13.86 7.06 9.17
N GLY A 45 12.62 6.85 8.71
CA GLY A 45 11.96 5.55 8.64
C GLY A 45 11.00 5.28 9.80
N TYR A 46 10.67 6.26 10.64
CA TYR A 46 9.62 6.10 11.64
C TYR A 46 8.25 6.11 10.97
N ILE A 47 7.36 5.24 11.44
CA ILE A 47 6.00 5.12 10.89
C ILE A 47 5.12 6.21 11.48
N GLU A 48 4.70 7.14 10.63
CA GLU A 48 3.80 8.22 11.02
C GLU A 48 2.33 7.85 10.82
N LYS A 49 2.02 7.08 9.77
CA LYS A 49 0.64 6.76 9.44
C LYS A 49 0.46 5.38 8.83
N LEU A 50 -0.64 4.76 9.23
CA LEU A 50 -1.06 3.43 8.80
C LEU A 50 -2.50 3.46 8.29
N HIS A 51 -2.72 2.84 7.13
CA HIS A 51 -4.02 2.59 6.55
C HIS A 51 -4.10 1.13 6.11
N ILE A 52 -5.13 0.42 6.56
CA ILE A 52 -5.28 -1.02 6.33
C ILE A 52 -6.52 -1.24 5.50
N THR A 53 -6.38 -2.07 4.49
CA THR A 53 -7.47 -2.45 3.58
C THR A 53 -7.47 -3.97 3.38
N PRO A 54 -8.58 -4.55 2.87
CA PRO A 54 -8.57 -5.96 2.48
C PRO A 54 -7.50 -6.25 1.42
N ALA A 55 -6.96 -7.47 1.40
CA ALA A 55 -5.76 -7.77 0.61
C ALA A 55 -5.92 -7.54 -0.92
N ASN A 56 -7.14 -7.65 -1.45
CA ASN A 56 -7.46 -7.44 -2.87
C ASN A 56 -7.62 -5.96 -3.27
N ALA A 57 -7.64 -5.03 -2.30
CA ALA A 57 -7.86 -3.62 -2.59
C ALA A 57 -6.73 -3.04 -3.45
N HIS A 58 -7.05 -2.27 -4.48
CA HIS A 58 -6.05 -1.73 -5.40
C HIS A 58 -5.33 -0.52 -4.77
N GLU A 59 -4.01 -0.55 -4.69
CA GLU A 59 -3.20 0.42 -3.93
C GLU A 59 -3.45 1.86 -4.36
N CYS A 60 -3.68 2.05 -5.64
CA CYS A 60 -3.86 3.37 -6.24
C CYS A 60 -5.04 4.17 -5.65
N LYS A 61 -6.01 3.54 -4.99
CA LYS A 61 -7.16 4.23 -4.37
C LYS A 61 -6.96 4.60 -2.90
N HIS A 62 -5.78 4.32 -2.35
CA HIS A 62 -5.53 4.37 -0.91
C HIS A 62 -4.39 5.31 -0.52
N LEU A 63 -4.03 6.26 -1.39
CA LEU A 63 -3.04 7.29 -1.08
C LEU A 63 -3.62 8.39 -0.19
N SER A 64 -4.80 8.91 -0.53
CA SER A 64 -5.43 10.07 0.14
C SER A 64 -5.45 9.95 1.69
N PRO A 65 -5.83 8.81 2.30
CA PRO A 65 -5.79 8.66 3.76
C PRO A 65 -4.40 8.85 4.38
N LEU A 66 -3.32 8.67 3.61
CA LEU A 66 -1.95 8.87 4.06
C LEU A 66 -1.47 10.33 3.96
N LEU A 67 -2.14 11.20 3.20
CA LEU A 67 -1.70 12.58 2.97
C LEU A 67 -2.04 13.54 4.13
N GLU A 68 -3.07 13.22 4.90
CA GLU A 68 -3.51 14.08 6.02
C GLU A 68 -2.39 14.24 7.08
N GLY A 69 -2.14 15.49 7.45
CA GLY A 69 -1.12 15.91 8.43
C GLY A 69 0.27 16.17 7.84
N ILE A 70 0.43 16.12 6.51
CA ILE A 70 1.68 16.52 5.85
C ILE A 70 1.70 18.03 5.66
N ALA A 71 2.83 18.68 5.93
CA ALA A 71 3.01 20.10 5.70
C ALA A 71 2.98 20.44 4.20
N GLU A 72 2.35 21.57 3.86
CA GLU A 72 2.32 22.10 2.50
C GLU A 72 3.74 22.27 1.93
N GLY A 73 3.88 22.06 0.62
CA GLY A 73 5.17 22.10 -0.08
C GLY A 73 6.05 20.86 0.08
N THR A 74 5.67 19.90 0.94
CA THR A 74 6.44 18.65 1.13
C THR A 74 6.33 17.73 -0.10
N THR A 75 7.44 17.09 -0.47
CA THR A 75 7.44 16.05 -1.53
C THR A 75 6.98 14.70 -1.00
N VAL A 76 5.96 14.12 -1.64
CA VAL A 76 5.45 12.78 -1.29
C VAL A 76 6.07 11.72 -2.20
N TYR A 77 6.91 10.86 -1.64
CA TYR A 77 7.60 9.80 -2.38
C TYR A 77 6.84 8.46 -2.36
N ALA A 78 6.22 8.08 -3.48
CA ALA A 78 5.41 6.85 -3.57
C ALA A 78 5.83 5.93 -4.75
N ASP A 79 5.47 4.64 -4.68
CA ASP A 79 5.72 3.70 -5.78
C ASP A 79 4.78 3.90 -6.96
N LYS A 80 5.14 3.26 -8.06
CA LYS A 80 4.37 3.20 -9.29
C LYS A 80 2.97 2.58 -9.13
N GLY A 81 2.69 1.87 -8.03
CA GLY A 81 1.35 1.37 -7.70
C GLY A 81 0.38 2.49 -7.31
N TYR A 82 0.89 3.63 -6.85
CA TYR A 82 0.12 4.86 -6.60
C TYR A 82 0.04 5.80 -7.80
N ASP A 83 0.56 5.40 -8.96
CA ASP A 83 0.50 6.22 -10.16
C ASP A 83 -0.94 6.26 -10.73
N SER A 84 -1.65 7.36 -10.49
CA SER A 84 -2.91 7.74 -11.15
C SER A 84 -3.05 9.26 -11.31
N ALA A 85 -3.99 9.66 -12.15
CA ALA A 85 -4.42 11.07 -12.24
C ALA A 85 -5.06 11.53 -10.93
N GLU A 86 -5.97 10.72 -10.36
CA GLU A 86 -6.66 10.98 -9.09
C GLU A 86 -5.67 11.25 -7.94
N ASN A 87 -4.63 10.43 -7.78
CA ASN A 87 -3.63 10.66 -6.73
C ASN A 87 -2.82 11.93 -6.93
N ARG A 88 -2.57 12.35 -8.18
CA ARG A 88 -1.89 13.62 -8.45
C ARG A 88 -2.77 14.81 -8.15
N GLN A 89 -4.05 14.71 -8.49
CA GLN A 89 -5.03 15.71 -8.10
C GLN A 89 -5.08 15.87 -6.58
N HIS A 90 -5.08 14.77 -5.82
CA HIS A 90 -5.00 14.85 -4.36
C HIS A 90 -3.70 15.52 -3.86
N LEU A 91 -2.56 15.28 -4.50
CA LEU A 91 -1.33 15.99 -4.14
C LEU A 91 -1.45 17.50 -4.38
N GLU A 92 -2.03 17.90 -5.52
CA GLU A 92 -2.25 19.31 -5.86
C GLU A 92 -3.23 19.98 -4.89
N GLU A 93 -4.35 19.32 -4.56
CA GLU A 93 -5.36 19.79 -3.59
C GLU A 93 -4.75 20.03 -2.19
N HIS A 94 -3.79 19.19 -1.81
CA HIS A 94 -3.05 19.32 -0.54
C HIS A 94 -1.78 20.19 -0.64
N GLN A 95 -1.52 20.83 -1.80
CA GLN A 95 -0.32 21.64 -2.05
C GLN A 95 1.00 20.87 -1.83
N LEU A 96 1.01 19.58 -2.16
CA LEU A 96 2.14 18.66 -2.02
C LEU A 96 2.85 18.44 -3.36
N GLN A 97 4.14 18.15 -3.32
CA GLN A 97 4.92 17.92 -4.54
C GLN A 97 4.88 16.45 -4.98
N ASP A 98 4.78 16.22 -6.30
CA ASP A 98 4.72 14.89 -6.94
C ASP A 98 6.09 14.17 -6.93
N GLY A 99 6.28 13.30 -5.94
CA GLY A 99 7.34 12.29 -5.89
C GLY A 99 6.88 10.87 -6.26
N ILE A 100 5.71 10.71 -6.92
CA ILE A 100 5.18 9.40 -7.29
C ILE A 100 5.93 8.86 -8.52
N MET A 101 6.50 7.66 -8.40
CA MET A 101 7.18 6.98 -9.52
C MET A 101 6.21 6.73 -10.68
N ARG A 102 6.67 6.92 -11.92
CA ARG A 102 5.86 6.68 -13.12
C ARG A 102 5.74 5.18 -13.43
N LYS A 103 4.56 4.74 -13.82
CA LYS A 103 4.21 3.38 -14.23
C LYS A 103 4.19 3.30 -15.75
N ALA A 104 4.78 2.25 -16.32
CA ALA A 104 4.62 1.94 -17.73
C ALA A 104 3.16 1.51 -18.01
N CYS A 105 2.62 1.92 -19.14
CA CYS A 105 1.28 1.52 -19.58
C CYS A 105 1.38 0.53 -20.74
N ARG A 106 0.28 -0.17 -21.05
CA ARG A 106 0.21 -1.08 -22.20
C ARG A 106 0.64 -0.35 -23.47
N ASN A 107 1.60 -0.92 -24.19
CA ASN A 107 2.18 -0.37 -25.42
C ASN A 107 2.84 1.02 -25.26
N ARG A 108 3.12 1.45 -24.02
CA ARG A 108 3.76 2.74 -23.72
C ARG A 108 4.84 2.52 -22.64
N PRO A 109 6.06 2.14 -23.05
CA PRO A 109 7.17 1.98 -22.13
C PRO A 109 7.56 3.33 -21.52
N LEU A 110 8.30 3.30 -20.41
CA LEU A 110 8.84 4.51 -19.80
C LEU A 110 9.92 5.11 -20.71
N THR A 111 9.90 6.44 -20.82
CA THR A 111 10.99 7.19 -21.45
C THR A 111 12.27 7.10 -20.61
N GLU A 112 13.43 7.41 -21.21
CA GLU A 112 14.70 7.45 -20.47
C GLU A 112 14.65 8.44 -19.29
N THR A 113 14.05 9.61 -19.51
CA THR A 113 13.89 10.64 -18.48
C THR A 113 13.03 10.13 -17.31
N GLN A 114 11.92 9.46 -17.58
CA GLN A 114 11.08 8.85 -16.54
C GLN A 114 11.82 7.73 -15.81
N THR A 115 12.61 6.94 -16.51
CA THR A 115 13.43 5.87 -15.92
C THR A 115 14.50 6.43 -14.99
N LYS A 116 15.22 7.49 -15.42
CA LYS A 116 16.20 8.21 -14.60
C LYS A 116 15.53 8.84 -13.36
N ARG A 117 14.37 9.49 -13.51
CA ARG A 117 13.57 10.01 -12.39
C ARG A 117 13.19 8.91 -11.41
N ASN A 118 12.63 7.80 -11.88
CA ASN A 118 12.25 6.67 -11.03
C ASN A 118 13.46 6.11 -10.27
N ARG A 119 14.63 6.00 -10.91
CA ARG A 119 15.87 5.55 -10.26
C ARG A 119 16.30 6.48 -9.12
N TYR A 120 16.19 7.79 -9.30
CA TYR A 120 16.47 8.76 -8.25
C TYR A 120 15.49 8.63 -7.09
N LEU A 121 14.18 8.60 -7.36
CA LEU A 121 13.14 8.47 -6.34
C LEU A 121 13.23 7.14 -5.56
N SER A 122 13.63 6.05 -6.22
CA SER A 122 13.86 4.76 -5.55
C SER A 122 14.90 4.85 -4.44
N LYS A 123 15.92 5.71 -4.55
CA LYS A 123 16.94 5.87 -3.50
C LYS A 123 16.34 6.49 -2.24
N THR A 124 15.54 7.54 -2.38
CA THR A 124 14.86 8.19 -1.25
C THR A 124 13.87 7.24 -0.59
N ARG A 125 13.11 6.49 -1.40
CA ARG A 125 12.10 5.54 -0.90
C ARG A 125 12.66 4.31 -0.19
N TYR A 126 13.95 4.02 -0.36
CA TYR A 126 14.60 2.88 0.27
C TYR A 126 14.45 2.89 1.81
N VAL A 127 14.27 4.05 2.43
CA VAL A 127 14.03 4.16 3.88
C VAL A 127 12.80 3.35 4.32
N VAL A 128 11.73 3.34 3.52
CA VAL A 128 10.50 2.58 3.80
C VAL A 128 10.82 1.08 3.87
N GLU A 129 11.65 0.58 2.96
CA GLU A 129 12.08 -0.82 2.94
C GLU A 129 12.96 -1.15 4.16
N GLN A 130 13.77 -0.21 4.64
CA GLN A 130 14.55 -0.39 5.88
C GLN A 130 13.64 -0.51 7.10
N SER A 131 12.60 0.31 7.19
CA SER A 131 11.60 0.22 8.26
C SER A 131 10.94 -1.16 8.29
N PHE A 132 10.46 -1.65 7.14
CA PHE A 132 9.88 -2.99 7.02
C PHE A 132 10.90 -4.11 7.29
N GLY A 133 12.13 -3.94 6.83
CA GLY A 133 13.22 -4.88 7.11
C GLY A 133 13.48 -5.02 8.62
N THR A 134 13.46 -3.91 9.34
CA THR A 134 13.62 -3.87 10.80
C THR A 134 12.43 -4.54 11.49
N LEU A 135 11.19 -4.21 11.10
CA LEU A 135 9.97 -4.86 11.59
C LEU A 135 10.02 -6.38 11.44
N HIS A 136 10.40 -6.87 10.25
CA HIS A 136 10.44 -8.30 9.98
C HIS A 136 11.57 -9.03 10.71
N ARG A 137 12.77 -8.43 10.77
CA ARG A 137 13.98 -9.13 11.27
C ARG A 137 14.24 -8.94 12.75
N LYS A 138 14.04 -7.73 13.28
CA LYS A 138 14.34 -7.40 14.69
C LYS A 138 13.11 -7.64 15.56
N PHE A 139 11.95 -7.15 15.14
CA PHE A 139 10.73 -7.26 15.92
C PHE A 139 9.92 -8.53 15.62
N ARG A 140 10.32 -9.32 14.60
CA ARG A 140 9.66 -10.57 14.18
C ARG A 140 8.18 -10.38 13.76
N TYR A 141 7.80 -9.17 13.38
CA TYR A 141 6.46 -8.84 12.86
C TYR A 141 6.33 -9.16 11.36
N ALA A 142 6.72 -10.38 10.96
CA ALA A 142 6.53 -10.83 9.58
C ALA A 142 5.07 -11.21 9.28
N ARG A 143 4.31 -11.57 10.32
CA ARG A 143 2.89 -11.91 10.26
C ARG A 143 2.21 -11.44 11.54
N ALA A 144 1.00 -10.92 11.40
CA ALA A 144 0.11 -10.65 12.51
C ALA A 144 -1.27 -11.25 12.20
N ALA A 145 -1.89 -11.88 13.19
CA ALA A 145 -3.21 -12.49 13.06
C ALA A 145 -4.21 -11.64 13.83
N TYR A 146 -5.09 -10.96 13.09
CA TYR A 146 -6.18 -10.16 13.62
C TYR A 146 -7.48 -10.57 12.96
N PHE A 147 -8.59 -10.35 13.67
CA PHE A 147 -9.92 -10.66 13.20
C PHE A 147 -10.73 -9.37 13.05
N GLY A 148 -11.19 -9.09 11.82
CA GLY A 148 -11.90 -7.87 11.46
C GLY A 148 -10.98 -6.67 11.20
N LEU A 149 -11.42 -5.78 10.30
CA LEU A 149 -10.68 -4.59 9.89
C LEU A 149 -10.38 -3.64 11.04
N ILE A 150 -11.34 -3.47 11.95
CA ILE A 150 -11.22 -2.56 13.10
C ILE A 150 -10.10 -3.03 14.03
N CYS A 151 -10.06 -4.32 14.36
CA CYS A 151 -9.04 -4.88 15.23
C CYS A 151 -7.64 -4.79 14.59
N ALA A 152 -7.56 -5.07 13.28
CA ALA A 152 -6.33 -4.88 12.51
C ALA A 152 -5.86 -3.42 12.53
N ARG A 153 -6.77 -2.45 12.38
CA ARG A 153 -6.46 -1.01 12.36
C ARG A 153 -6.05 -0.46 13.73
N CYS A 154 -6.70 -0.87 14.81
CA CYS A 154 -6.45 -0.37 16.16
C CYS A 154 -5.10 -0.83 16.72
N ARG A 155 -4.73 -2.11 16.51
CA ARG A 155 -3.55 -2.69 17.20
C ARG A 155 -2.21 -2.39 16.51
N LEU A 156 -2.22 -2.03 15.23
CA LEU A 156 -1.01 -1.64 14.49
C LEU A 156 -0.63 -0.17 14.69
N LYS A 157 -1.56 0.68 15.16
CA LYS A 157 -1.28 2.09 15.45
C LYS A 157 -0.53 2.33 16.77
N GLY A 158 -0.35 1.30 17.60
CA GLY A 158 0.09 1.48 18.98
C GLY A 158 -1.01 2.15 19.81
N SER A 159 -1.20 1.69 21.04
CA SER A 159 -1.95 2.49 22.02
C SER A 159 -1.20 3.82 22.19
N PRO A 160 -1.86 5.00 22.17
CA PRO A 160 -1.21 6.26 22.53
C PRO A 160 -0.70 6.28 23.98
N ASP A 161 -1.18 5.34 24.79
CA ASP A 161 -0.81 5.18 26.19
C ASP A 161 -0.07 3.84 26.37
N ALA A 162 1.27 3.89 26.34
CA ALA A 162 2.20 2.90 26.90
C ALA A 162 3.59 3.53 27.08
#